data_AF-A0AA51D627-F1
#
_entry.id   AF-A0AA51D627-F1
#
_cell.length_a   1.000
_cell.length_b   1.000
_cell.length_c   1.000
_cell.angle_alpha   90.00
_cell.angle_beta   90.00
_cell.angle_gamma   90.00
#
_symmetry.space_group_name_H-M   'P 1'
#
loop_
_entity.id
_entity.type
_entity.pdbx_description
1 polymer ?
#
loop_
_entity_poly.entity_id
_entity_poly.type
_entity_poly.pdbx_seq_one_letter_code
_entity_poly.pdbx_strand_id
1 'polypeptide(L)'
;MIKLIRILCVAFAICFIGTYAYGLAYEPSDEEELIKNLESNYNINIIIPDDGEYVRYRECLLVLERGLSRFSDGVIKEITQYYFDNGIETNIIINKTEKIKDLFSEYKLNEHSADIYINTLQSSMYNASCVASEEGFVYEMGRFISDYLFNSYGYDKIKKEFEKLNEGYTYGAWKDGYENVFVNKHASLSFEDEVVDLIWFNEIHPNIVRTIDKDNYTVIHKKVEVLAHALDESLKSVTADSKMWLEALPQKPDSWALDTIQAMKEAALIPEEFDGMYGSYVTREDFYVLTLNVIEKKLGREEFVKTFNLISDEGNVSIDPVKGEIFVNSCADVVNIDFNVSDYKEKKLYEAYQIGLIDAEGLSDLNKYITRLEIARIFNYLGNELGVDISDYEAVNYDDISSVNKSEKNLIYFASSKGLLKGYGTSFKPHNYCTYQEAYLILMRFYSLI
;
A
#
# COMPACT_ATOMS: atom_id res chain seq x y z
N MET A 1 19.75 -18.96 -52.14
CA MET A 1 20.73 -18.83 -51.04
C MET A 1 21.09 -17.38 -50.71
N ILE A 2 21.67 -16.59 -51.63
CA ILE A 2 22.14 -15.22 -51.31
C ILE A 2 21.02 -14.28 -50.84
N LYS A 3 19.80 -14.40 -51.39
CA LYS A 3 18.63 -13.64 -50.91
C LYS A 3 18.14 -14.07 -49.51
N LEU A 4 18.25 -15.36 -49.18
CA LEU A 4 17.85 -15.89 -47.87
C LEU A 4 18.84 -15.45 -46.78
N ILE A 5 20.14 -15.44 -47.11
CA ILE A 5 21.20 -14.96 -46.22
C ILE A 5 21.08 -13.44 -45.98
N ARG A 6 20.73 -12.65 -47.01
CA ARG A 6 20.49 -11.20 -46.81
C ARG A 6 19.27 -10.91 -45.93
N ILE A 7 18.19 -11.68 -46.05
CA ILE A 7 17.00 -11.54 -45.18
C ILE A 7 17.34 -11.96 -43.76
N LEU A 8 18.10 -13.05 -43.57
CA LEU A 8 18.58 -13.48 -42.25
C LEU A 8 19.55 -12.48 -41.62
N CYS A 9 20.46 -11.87 -42.37
CA CYS A 9 21.38 -10.86 -41.85
C CYS A 9 20.67 -9.54 -41.51
N VAL A 10 19.61 -9.15 -42.23
CA VAL A 10 18.78 -7.99 -41.88
C VAL A 10 17.89 -8.30 -40.67
N ALA A 11 17.34 -9.52 -40.56
CA ALA A 11 16.60 -9.96 -39.38
C ALA A 11 17.51 -10.03 -38.14
N PHE A 12 18.73 -10.57 -38.26
CA PHE A 12 19.71 -10.56 -37.18
C PHE A 12 20.19 -9.14 -36.84
N ALA A 13 20.38 -8.25 -37.83
CA ALA A 13 20.72 -6.85 -37.56
C ALA A 13 19.57 -6.10 -36.85
N ILE A 14 18.31 -6.41 -37.16
CA ILE A 14 17.14 -5.84 -36.45
C ILE A 14 17.04 -6.43 -35.02
N CYS A 15 17.35 -7.71 -34.83
CA CYS A 15 17.40 -8.33 -33.50
C CYS A 15 18.58 -7.83 -32.62
N PHE A 16 19.66 -7.31 -33.22
CA PHE A 16 20.84 -6.84 -32.50
C PHE A 16 20.98 -5.30 -32.42
N ILE A 17 20.14 -4.51 -33.09
CA ILE A 17 20.23 -3.03 -33.13
C ILE A 17 19.00 -2.35 -32.47
N GLY A 18 18.11 -3.09 -31.80
CA GLY A 18 16.81 -2.57 -31.38
C GLY A 18 16.42 -2.57 -29.90
N THR A 19 17.29 -2.92 -28.95
CA THR A 19 16.99 -2.82 -27.49
C THR A 19 17.79 -1.75 -26.75
N TYR A 20 18.44 -0.84 -27.49
CA TYR A 20 19.07 0.36 -26.92
C TYR A 20 18.39 1.63 -27.45
N ALA A 21 17.06 1.73 -27.28
CA ALA A 21 16.31 2.94 -27.63
C ALA A 21 15.04 3.17 -26.77
N TYR A 22 15.03 2.72 -25.52
CA TYR A 22 14.41 3.43 -24.40
C TYR A 22 15.25 3.10 -23.17
N GLY A 23 16.52 3.50 -23.22
CA GLY A 23 17.18 3.83 -21.97
C GLY A 23 16.44 5.06 -21.47
N LEU A 24 15.46 4.86 -20.59
CA LEU A 24 15.04 5.91 -19.68
C LEU A 24 16.33 6.42 -19.06
N ALA A 25 16.81 7.56 -19.54
CA ALA A 25 17.71 8.41 -18.79
C ALA A 25 16.87 9.03 -17.66
N TYR A 26 16.37 8.18 -16.78
CA TYR A 26 16.02 8.59 -15.44
C TYR A 26 17.34 8.43 -14.69
N GLU A 27 17.91 9.55 -14.24
CA GLU A 27 18.83 9.47 -13.13
C GLU A 27 18.01 8.86 -11.99
N PRO A 28 18.29 7.62 -11.54
CA PRO A 28 17.60 7.10 -10.38
C PRO A 28 17.84 8.09 -9.24
N SER A 29 16.79 8.40 -8.48
CA SER A 29 16.93 9.04 -7.16
C SER A 29 18.17 8.50 -6.47
N ASP A 30 19.08 9.37 -6.04
CA ASP A 30 20.37 8.97 -5.49
C ASP A 30 20.13 8.00 -4.33
N GLU A 31 20.70 6.78 -4.39
CA GLU A 31 20.53 5.77 -3.33
C GLU A 31 20.95 6.35 -1.98
N GLU A 32 21.93 7.26 -1.97
CA GLU A 32 22.33 8.01 -0.78
C GLU A 32 21.25 8.96 -0.27
N GLU A 33 20.48 9.59 -1.16
CA GLU A 33 19.36 10.47 -0.78
C GLU A 33 18.22 9.63 -0.19
N LEU A 34 17.90 8.48 -0.77
CA LEU A 34 16.89 7.57 -0.23
C LEU A 34 17.28 7.08 1.17
N ILE A 35 18.54 6.67 1.37
CA ILE A 35 19.06 6.29 2.70
C ILE A 35 18.90 7.45 3.69
N LYS A 36 19.41 8.65 3.36
CA LYS A 36 19.32 9.83 4.24
C LYS A 36 17.87 10.17 4.60
N ASN A 37 16.95 10.05 3.64
CA ASN A 37 15.53 10.28 3.85
C ASN A 37 14.92 9.24 4.80
N LEU A 38 15.19 7.95 4.59
CA LEU A 38 14.69 6.88 5.46
C LEU A 38 15.24 7.01 6.89
N GLU A 39 16.55 7.21 7.04
CA GLU A 39 17.20 7.40 8.33
C GLU A 39 16.62 8.61 9.08
N SER A 40 16.47 9.74 8.41
CA SER A 40 15.91 10.96 9.00
C SER A 40 14.42 10.83 9.34
N ASN A 41 13.62 10.24 8.45
CA ASN A 41 12.18 10.13 8.61
C ASN A 41 11.84 9.19 9.78
N TYR A 42 12.53 8.07 9.89
CA TYR A 42 12.21 7.00 10.84
C TYR A 42 13.17 6.92 12.04
N ASN A 43 14.22 7.75 12.09
CA ASN A 43 15.25 7.74 13.14
C ASN A 43 15.89 6.34 13.31
N ILE A 44 16.34 5.78 12.18
CA ILE A 44 16.99 4.48 12.06
C ILE A 44 18.38 4.65 11.44
N ASN A 45 19.24 3.64 11.57
CA ASN A 45 20.49 3.55 10.82
C ASN A 45 20.37 2.45 9.76
N ILE A 46 20.77 2.71 8.52
CA ILE A 46 20.81 1.69 7.46
C ILE A 46 22.26 1.22 7.30
N ILE A 47 22.52 -0.04 7.60
CA ILE A 47 23.84 -0.65 7.55
C ILE A 47 23.91 -1.59 6.34
N ILE A 48 24.80 -1.26 5.41
CA ILE A 48 25.09 -2.07 4.23
C ILE A 48 26.55 -2.55 4.35
N PRO A 49 26.82 -3.87 4.45
CA PRO A 49 28.16 -4.41 4.54
C PRO A 49 29.02 -4.03 3.31
N ASP A 50 30.27 -3.67 3.60
CA ASP A 50 31.23 -3.12 2.64
C ASP A 50 31.99 -4.26 1.94
N ASP A 51 31.29 -5.09 1.16
CA ASP A 51 31.82 -6.30 0.54
C ASP A 51 31.58 -6.39 -0.98
N GLY A 52 32.10 -5.39 -1.71
CA GLY A 52 32.61 -5.58 -3.07
C GLY A 52 31.61 -5.57 -4.25
N GLU A 53 32.04 -4.88 -5.30
CA GLU A 53 31.53 -4.80 -6.68
C GLU A 53 30.02 -4.59 -6.91
N TYR A 54 29.65 -3.32 -7.17
CA TYR A 54 28.51 -2.86 -7.97
C TYR A 54 27.22 -3.69 -7.87
N VAL A 55 26.56 -3.65 -6.70
CA VAL A 55 25.17 -4.12 -6.58
C VAL A 55 24.32 -2.96 -6.07
N ARG A 56 23.30 -2.59 -6.85
CA ARG A 56 22.32 -1.56 -6.50
C ARG A 56 21.38 -2.11 -5.42
N TYR A 57 21.42 -1.56 -4.21
CA TYR A 57 20.50 -1.92 -3.12
C TYR A 57 19.17 -1.19 -3.19
N ARG A 58 18.98 -0.36 -4.23
CA ARG A 58 17.76 0.41 -4.45
C ARG A 58 16.48 -0.39 -4.23
N GLU A 59 16.38 -1.60 -4.76
CA GLU A 59 15.17 -2.43 -4.60
C GLU A 59 14.90 -2.80 -3.13
N CYS A 60 15.95 -3.10 -2.36
CA CYS A 60 15.82 -3.32 -0.92
C CYS A 60 15.41 -2.04 -0.19
N LEU A 61 15.96 -0.89 -0.58
CA LEU A 61 15.60 0.41 -0.02
C LEU A 61 14.15 0.80 -0.34
N LEU A 62 13.63 0.43 -1.52
CA LEU A 62 12.22 0.61 -1.88
C LEU A 62 11.29 -0.33 -1.10
N VAL A 63 11.70 -1.58 -0.86
CA VAL A 63 10.95 -2.49 0.04
C VAL A 63 10.90 -1.93 1.45
N LEU A 64 12.00 -1.37 1.94
CA LEU A 64 12.08 -0.69 3.23
C LEU A 64 11.15 0.52 3.30
N GLU A 65 11.24 1.40 2.31
CA GLU A 65 10.37 2.58 2.22
C GLU A 65 8.89 2.17 2.27
N ARG A 66 8.50 1.19 1.44
CA ARG A 66 7.13 0.68 1.40
C ARG A 66 6.69 0.08 2.74
N GLY A 67 7.48 -0.84 3.31
CA GLY A 67 7.13 -1.50 4.56
C GLY A 67 7.04 -0.54 5.75
N LEU A 68 7.94 0.46 5.81
CA LEU A 68 7.91 1.50 6.85
C LEU A 68 6.70 2.44 6.66
N SER A 69 6.33 2.74 5.41
CA SER A 69 5.21 3.63 5.07
C SER A 69 3.82 3.07 5.40
N ARG A 70 3.72 1.76 5.71
CA ARG A 70 2.44 1.13 6.09
C ARG A 70 1.96 1.57 7.45
N PHE A 71 2.88 1.75 8.37
CA PHE A 71 2.60 2.24 9.70
C PHE A 71 2.20 3.72 9.63
N SER A 72 1.23 4.10 10.47
CA SER A 72 0.77 5.49 10.54
C SER A 72 1.93 6.47 10.80
N ASP A 73 1.84 7.65 10.18
CA ASP A 73 2.87 8.68 10.24
C ASP A 73 3.35 8.94 11.68
N GLY A 74 4.67 8.84 11.87
CA GLY A 74 5.33 9.11 13.15
C GLY A 74 5.39 7.93 14.13
N VAL A 75 4.59 6.87 13.94
CA VAL A 75 4.59 5.70 14.85
C VAL A 75 5.97 5.07 14.97
N ILE A 76 6.58 4.69 13.85
CA ILE A 76 7.91 4.07 13.86
C ILE A 76 8.95 5.02 14.45
N LYS A 77 8.90 6.31 14.08
CA LYS A 77 9.84 7.32 14.58
C LYS A 77 9.73 7.52 16.10
N GLU A 78 8.54 7.49 16.66
CA GLU A 78 8.33 7.61 18.11
C GLU A 78 8.85 6.37 18.85
N ILE A 79 8.66 5.17 18.28
CA ILE A 79 9.19 3.92 18.85
C ILE A 79 10.73 3.90 18.79
N THR A 80 11.34 4.27 17.66
CA THR A 80 12.80 4.33 17.55
C THR A 80 13.39 5.41 18.46
N GLN A 81 12.71 6.55 18.63
CA GLN A 81 13.10 7.57 19.60
C GLN A 81 13.04 7.04 21.04
N TYR A 82 12.01 6.27 21.40
CA TYR A 82 11.94 5.62 22.71
C TYR A 82 13.17 4.72 22.96
N TYR A 83 13.56 3.89 21.99
CA TYR A 83 14.74 3.04 22.12
C TYR A 83 16.02 3.87 22.22
N PHE A 84 16.17 4.90 21.38
CA PHE A 84 17.31 5.80 21.42
C PHE A 84 17.45 6.50 22.78
N ASP A 85 16.36 6.98 23.36
CA ASP A 85 16.33 7.61 24.69
C ASP A 85 16.74 6.64 25.81
N ASN A 86 16.62 5.34 25.57
CA ASN A 86 17.07 4.26 26.44
C ASN A 86 18.46 3.72 26.07
N GLY A 87 19.19 4.36 25.15
CA GLY A 87 20.53 3.97 24.74
C GLY A 87 20.58 2.78 23.78
N ILE A 88 19.47 2.48 23.10
CA ILE A 88 19.35 1.38 22.13
C ILE A 88 19.24 1.98 20.73
N GLU A 89 20.22 1.71 19.87
CA GLU A 89 20.21 2.13 18.47
C GLU A 89 19.32 1.21 17.63
N THR A 90 18.50 1.75 16.72
CA THR A 90 17.70 0.93 15.79
C THR A 90 18.40 0.84 14.45
N ASN A 91 18.81 -0.37 14.06
CA ASN A 91 19.58 -0.63 12.86
C ASN A 91 18.80 -1.52 11.90
N ILE A 92 18.74 -1.12 10.64
CA ILE A 92 18.30 -1.97 9.53
C ILE A 92 19.55 -2.46 8.80
N ILE A 93 19.80 -3.76 8.85
CA ILE A 93 21.02 -4.37 8.32
C ILE A 93 20.67 -5.15 7.05
N ILE A 94 21.11 -4.66 5.90
CA ILE A 94 20.88 -5.32 4.61
C ILE A 94 22.04 -6.28 4.34
N ASN A 95 21.81 -7.56 4.58
CA ASN A 95 22.82 -8.61 4.44
C ASN A 95 22.66 -9.41 3.15
N LYS A 96 23.76 -10.00 2.68
CA LYS A 96 23.78 -11.00 1.61
C LYS A 96 23.98 -12.39 2.20
N THR A 97 23.28 -13.36 1.62
CA THR A 97 23.43 -14.78 1.96
C THR A 97 23.43 -15.64 0.70
N GLU A 98 24.27 -16.68 0.68
CA GLU A 98 24.23 -17.74 -0.34
C GLU A 98 23.27 -18.87 0.04
N LYS A 99 22.76 -18.87 1.28
CA LYS A 99 21.94 -19.95 1.84
C LYS A 99 20.50 -19.53 1.90
N ILE A 100 19.65 -20.26 1.17
CA ILE A 100 18.19 -20.05 1.14
C ILE A 100 17.58 -20.05 2.56
N LYS A 101 18.06 -20.92 3.44
CA LYS A 101 17.56 -21.01 4.82
C LYS A 101 17.89 -19.77 5.68
N ASP A 102 18.82 -18.94 5.24
CA ASP A 102 19.24 -17.72 5.94
C ASP A 102 18.62 -16.48 5.26
N LEU A 103 17.68 -16.64 4.32
CA LEU A 103 16.95 -15.55 3.65
C LEU A 103 15.90 -14.88 4.53
N PHE A 104 15.50 -15.54 5.61
CA PHE A 104 14.46 -14.98 6.47
C PHE A 104 15.01 -13.74 7.15
N SER A 105 14.22 -12.66 7.13
CA SER A 105 14.49 -11.50 7.96
C SER A 105 14.51 -11.92 9.43
N GLU A 106 15.26 -11.20 10.25
CA GLU A 106 15.37 -11.51 11.67
C GLU A 106 15.45 -10.21 12.48
N TYR A 107 14.69 -10.14 13.56
CA TYR A 107 14.80 -9.11 14.57
C TYR A 107 15.60 -9.61 15.78
N LYS A 108 16.56 -8.80 16.23
CA LYS A 108 17.35 -9.04 17.44
C LYS A 108 17.39 -7.79 18.31
N LEU A 109 16.81 -7.88 19.51
CA LEU A 109 16.98 -6.87 20.55
C LEU A 109 18.10 -7.27 21.52
N ASN A 110 19.02 -6.36 21.78
CA ASN A 110 20.04 -6.50 22.82
C ASN A 110 20.16 -5.20 23.63
N GLU A 111 21.11 -5.16 24.58
CA GLU A 111 21.26 -4.03 25.52
C GLU A 111 21.60 -2.69 24.85
N HIS A 112 22.12 -2.70 23.61
CA HIS A 112 22.62 -1.50 22.92
C HIS A 112 22.04 -1.31 21.52
N SER A 113 21.45 -2.34 20.92
CA SER A 113 20.84 -2.24 19.60
C SER A 113 19.58 -3.10 19.42
N ALA A 114 18.71 -2.60 18.56
CA ALA A 114 17.57 -3.28 17.96
C ALA A 114 17.89 -3.47 16.47
N ASP A 115 18.36 -4.66 16.11
CA ASP A 115 18.84 -4.96 14.77
C ASP A 115 17.78 -5.73 13.97
N ILE A 116 17.38 -5.18 12.83
CA ILE A 116 16.44 -5.78 11.88
C ILE A 116 17.21 -6.17 10.62
N TYR A 117 17.39 -7.48 10.43
CA TYR A 117 18.12 -8.03 9.30
C TYR A 117 17.21 -8.24 8.10
N ILE A 118 17.65 -7.76 6.94
CA ILE A 118 17.05 -8.06 5.64
C ILE A 118 18.07 -8.85 4.85
N ASN A 119 17.82 -10.14 4.64
CA ASN A 119 18.73 -11.01 3.94
C ASN A 119 18.36 -11.12 2.46
N THR A 120 19.36 -10.97 1.60
CA THR A 120 19.23 -11.02 0.13
C THR A 120 20.07 -12.16 -0.44
N LEU A 121 19.63 -12.83 -1.51
CA LEU A 121 20.43 -13.88 -2.14
C LEU A 121 21.61 -13.28 -2.91
N GLN A 122 22.82 -13.75 -2.63
CA GLN A 122 24.04 -13.32 -3.32
C GLN A 122 24.13 -13.82 -4.78
N SER A 123 23.40 -14.89 -5.12
CA SER A 123 23.54 -15.64 -6.37
C SER A 123 22.27 -15.70 -7.24
N SER A 124 21.51 -14.61 -7.34
CA SER A 124 20.54 -14.52 -8.43
C SER A 124 21.32 -14.51 -9.75
N MET A 125 21.18 -15.55 -10.58
CA MET A 125 21.78 -15.62 -11.92
C MET A 125 21.26 -14.52 -12.88
N TYR A 126 20.31 -13.73 -12.40
CA TYR A 126 19.84 -12.50 -13.01
C TYR A 126 20.47 -11.32 -12.26
N ASN A 127 21.04 -10.37 -13.01
CA ASN A 127 21.31 -9.00 -12.56
C ASN A 127 20.02 -8.24 -12.16
N ALA A 128 18.90 -8.93 -11.98
CA ALA A 128 17.59 -8.40 -11.63
C ALA A 128 17.35 -8.61 -10.13
N SER A 129 17.15 -7.49 -9.45
CA SER A 129 16.50 -7.28 -8.14
C SER A 129 16.78 -8.30 -7.02
N CYS A 130 17.54 -7.84 -6.03
CA CYS A 130 17.52 -8.41 -4.68
C CYS A 130 16.11 -8.31 -4.09
N VAL A 131 15.29 -9.37 -4.15
CA VAL A 131 13.92 -9.32 -3.63
C VAL A 131 13.93 -9.55 -2.11
N ALA A 132 14.17 -8.48 -1.36
CA ALA A 132 13.78 -8.42 0.05
C ALA A 132 12.25 -8.59 0.14
N SER A 133 11.75 -9.46 1.02
CA SER A 133 10.31 -9.62 1.21
C SER A 133 9.75 -8.48 2.06
N GLU A 134 8.82 -7.71 1.51
CA GLU A 134 8.06 -6.70 2.26
C GLU A 134 7.32 -7.34 3.45
N GLU A 135 6.67 -8.50 3.24
CA GLU A 135 5.98 -9.21 4.31
C GLU A 135 6.94 -9.64 5.42
N GLY A 136 8.12 -10.17 5.03
CA GLY A 136 9.14 -10.59 5.98
C GLY A 136 9.69 -9.41 6.78
N PHE A 137 9.91 -8.27 6.13
CA PHE A 137 10.34 -7.05 6.80
C PHE A 137 9.27 -6.52 7.77
N VAL A 138 8.01 -6.41 7.34
CA VAL A 138 6.92 -5.91 8.19
C VAL A 138 6.64 -6.86 9.35
N TYR A 139 6.80 -8.18 9.16
CA TYR A 139 6.73 -9.16 10.25
C TYR A 139 7.78 -8.90 11.34
N GLU A 140 9.05 -8.67 10.96
CA GLU A 140 10.11 -8.36 11.93
C GLU A 140 9.92 -6.96 12.56
N MET A 141 9.39 -5.98 11.81
CA MET A 141 8.93 -4.72 12.39
C MET A 141 7.81 -4.94 13.43
N GLY A 142 6.91 -5.91 13.20
CA GLY A 142 5.90 -6.32 14.16
C GLY A 142 6.48 -6.79 15.49
N ARG A 143 7.62 -7.50 15.47
CA ARG A 143 8.37 -7.88 16.68
C ARG A 143 8.97 -6.69 17.40
N PHE A 144 9.60 -5.79 16.65
CA PHE A 144 10.15 -4.55 17.18
C PHE A 144 9.09 -3.70 17.90
N ILE A 145 7.90 -3.59 17.30
CA ILE A 145 6.75 -2.88 17.87
C ILE A 145 6.17 -3.64 19.07
N SER A 146 6.09 -4.98 19.02
CA SER A 146 5.57 -5.76 20.15
C SER A 146 6.44 -5.61 21.39
N ASP A 147 7.77 -5.61 21.25
CA ASP A 147 8.68 -5.41 22.37
C ASP A 147 8.54 -4.01 22.97
N TYR A 148 8.33 -3.00 22.12
CA TYR A 148 8.00 -1.65 22.59
C TYR A 148 6.69 -1.62 23.38
N LEU A 149 5.62 -2.26 22.86
CA LEU A 149 4.32 -2.32 23.53
C LEU A 149 4.39 -3.06 24.86
N PHE A 150 5.13 -4.17 24.92
CA PHE A 150 5.32 -4.93 26.15
C PHE A 150 6.03 -4.11 27.24
N ASN A 151 6.97 -3.26 26.85
CA ASN A 151 7.67 -2.38 27.79
C ASN A 151 6.86 -1.14 28.18
N SER A 152 6.20 -0.49 27.22
CA SER A 152 5.49 0.80 27.42
C SER A 152 4.12 0.63 28.05
N TYR A 153 3.29 -0.27 27.51
CA TYR A 153 1.92 -0.50 27.98
C TYR A 153 1.86 -1.55 29.08
N GLY A 154 2.65 -2.62 28.93
CA GLY A 154 2.85 -3.69 29.89
C GLY A 154 2.44 -5.07 29.36
N TYR A 155 3.41 -5.97 29.21
CA TYR A 155 3.24 -7.36 28.78
C TYR A 155 2.08 -8.08 29.49
N ASP A 156 2.06 -8.09 30.83
CA ASP A 156 1.05 -8.80 31.61
C ASP A 156 -0.37 -8.29 31.38
N LYS A 157 -0.53 -7.00 31.06
CA LYS A 157 -1.85 -6.42 30.78
C LYS A 157 -2.40 -6.94 29.46
N ILE A 158 -1.58 -6.90 28.41
CA ILE A 158 -1.98 -7.38 27.07
C ILE A 158 -2.26 -8.88 27.15
N LYS A 159 -1.34 -9.63 27.74
CA LYS A 159 -1.44 -11.07 27.90
C LYS A 159 -2.71 -11.50 28.62
N LYS A 160 -3.08 -10.81 29.70
CA LYS A 160 -4.30 -11.13 30.46
C LYS A 160 -5.58 -10.96 29.62
N GLU A 161 -5.68 -9.92 28.80
CA GLU A 161 -6.83 -9.74 27.91
C GLU A 161 -6.84 -10.79 26.80
N PHE A 162 -5.67 -11.13 26.24
CA PHE A 162 -5.54 -12.20 25.24
C PHE A 162 -5.90 -13.58 25.80
N GLU A 163 -5.43 -13.94 26.99
CA GLU A 163 -5.78 -15.20 27.66
C GLU A 163 -7.28 -15.32 27.92
N LYS A 164 -7.95 -14.21 28.27
CA LYS A 164 -9.41 -14.17 28.41
C LYS A 164 -10.13 -14.33 27.07
N LEU A 165 -9.61 -13.71 26.00
CA LEU A 165 -10.14 -13.87 24.65
C LEU A 165 -9.87 -15.27 24.08
N ASN A 166 -8.82 -15.93 24.56
CA ASN A 166 -8.42 -17.30 24.22
C ASN A 166 -9.10 -18.36 25.09
N GLU A 167 -10.15 -18.03 25.83
CA GLU A 167 -10.79 -18.98 26.76
C GLU A 167 -11.16 -20.30 26.06
N GLY A 168 -10.57 -21.41 26.53
CA GLY A 168 -10.75 -22.74 25.94
C GLY A 168 -9.69 -23.14 24.89
N TYR A 169 -8.78 -22.24 24.55
CA TYR A 169 -7.73 -22.41 23.54
C TYR A 169 -6.35 -22.20 24.16
N THR A 170 -5.45 -23.17 24.01
CA THR A 170 -4.10 -23.12 24.58
C THR A 170 -3.05 -22.92 23.50
N TYR A 171 -2.05 -22.09 23.77
CA TYR A 171 -0.87 -21.98 22.92
C TYR A 171 -0.14 -23.33 22.75
N GLY A 172 0.55 -23.50 21.63
CA GLY A 172 1.25 -24.70 21.20
C GLY A 172 0.69 -25.28 19.90
N ALA A 173 0.28 -26.55 19.94
CA ALA A 173 -0.16 -27.25 18.73
C ALA A 173 -1.57 -26.82 18.28
N TRP A 174 -1.70 -26.52 16.98
CA TRP A 174 -2.97 -26.23 16.30
C TRP A 174 -3.97 -27.38 16.44
N LYS A 175 -5.23 -27.04 16.76
CA LYS A 175 -6.34 -28.01 16.89
C LYS A 175 -7.58 -27.46 16.19
N ASP A 176 -8.58 -28.32 16.02
CA ASP A 176 -9.86 -27.95 15.44
C ASP A 176 -10.50 -26.76 16.19
N GLY A 177 -11.00 -25.78 15.44
CA GLY A 177 -11.63 -24.59 15.98
C GLY A 177 -10.67 -23.44 16.31
N TYR A 178 -9.35 -23.63 16.22
CA TYR A 178 -8.34 -22.60 16.50
C TYR A 178 -8.43 -21.42 15.52
N GLU A 179 -8.91 -21.66 14.29
CA GLU A 179 -9.16 -20.64 13.27
C GLU A 179 -10.15 -19.55 13.72
N ASN A 180 -10.97 -19.81 14.75
CA ASN A 180 -11.92 -18.83 15.29
C ASN A 180 -11.27 -17.84 16.27
N VAL A 181 -10.04 -18.12 16.71
CA VAL A 181 -9.37 -17.40 17.79
C VAL A 181 -8.01 -16.88 17.34
N PHE A 182 -7.25 -17.65 16.56
CA PHE A 182 -5.92 -17.25 16.06
C PHE A 182 -5.99 -16.93 14.57
N VAL A 183 -5.31 -15.86 14.14
CA VAL A 183 -5.30 -15.40 12.74
C VAL A 183 -4.67 -16.43 11.80
N ASN A 184 -3.70 -17.21 12.29
CA ASN A 184 -3.07 -18.27 11.53
C ASN A 184 -2.46 -19.33 12.49
N LYS A 185 -1.84 -20.37 11.93
CA LYS A 185 -1.20 -21.45 12.70
C LYS A 185 0.02 -21.05 13.52
N HIS A 186 0.82 -20.10 13.03
CA HIS A 186 1.99 -19.57 13.73
C HIS A 186 1.58 -18.79 14.98
N ALA A 187 0.55 -17.95 14.89
CA ALA A 187 -0.04 -17.23 16.01
C ALA A 187 -0.50 -18.13 17.18
N SER A 188 -0.78 -19.42 16.95
CA SER A 188 -1.14 -20.32 18.04
C SER A 188 0.06 -20.88 18.81
N LEU A 189 1.29 -20.63 18.40
CA LEU A 189 2.48 -21.22 19.02
C LEU A 189 2.82 -20.58 20.37
N SER A 190 2.74 -19.25 20.47
CA SER A 190 3.01 -18.48 21.68
C SER A 190 2.18 -17.18 21.70
N PHE A 191 2.14 -16.51 22.85
CA PHE A 191 1.47 -15.21 22.98
C PHE A 191 2.19 -14.13 22.17
N GLU A 192 3.52 -14.16 22.19
CA GLU A 192 4.39 -13.26 21.46
C GLU A 192 4.16 -13.41 19.94
N ASP A 193 4.13 -14.64 19.44
CA ASP A 193 3.83 -14.92 18.02
C ASP A 193 2.43 -14.42 17.63
N GLU A 194 1.44 -14.57 18.52
CA GLU A 194 0.09 -14.06 18.27
C GLU A 194 0.05 -12.54 18.11
N VAL A 195 0.74 -11.80 18.98
CA VAL A 195 0.80 -10.33 18.92
C VAL A 195 1.48 -9.88 17.63
N VAL A 196 2.61 -10.50 17.30
CA VAL A 196 3.40 -10.16 16.10
C VAL A 196 2.60 -10.47 14.83
N ASP A 197 2.00 -11.65 14.75
CA ASP A 197 1.19 -12.05 13.60
C ASP A 197 -0.01 -11.12 13.42
N LEU A 198 -0.65 -10.69 14.51
CA LEU A 198 -1.73 -9.71 14.41
C LEU A 198 -1.21 -8.37 13.87
N ILE A 199 -0.11 -7.82 14.38
CA ILE A 199 0.47 -6.58 13.84
C ILE A 199 0.75 -6.74 12.34
N TRP A 200 1.44 -7.82 11.96
CA TRP A 200 1.79 -8.11 10.58
C TRP A 200 0.57 -8.22 9.67
N PHE A 201 -0.45 -8.99 10.05
CA PHE A 201 -1.66 -9.16 9.25
C PHE A 201 -2.46 -7.87 9.12
N ASN A 202 -2.50 -7.03 10.15
CA ASN A 202 -3.22 -5.75 10.07
C ASN A 202 -2.52 -4.75 9.12
N GLU A 203 -1.19 -4.78 9.03
CA GLU A 203 -0.42 -3.88 8.16
C GLU A 203 -0.36 -4.33 6.69
N ILE A 204 -0.22 -5.64 6.45
CA ILE A 204 -0.12 -6.18 5.09
C ILE A 204 -1.50 -6.56 4.53
N HIS A 205 -2.33 -7.22 5.33
CA HIS A 205 -3.56 -7.90 4.88
C HIS A 205 -4.81 -7.50 5.69
N PRO A 206 -5.10 -6.20 5.89
CA PRO A 206 -6.22 -5.76 6.72
C PRO A 206 -7.57 -6.29 6.22
N ASN A 207 -7.74 -6.48 4.91
CA ASN A 207 -8.94 -7.06 4.31
C ASN A 207 -9.16 -8.52 4.73
N ILE A 208 -8.09 -9.33 4.85
CA ILE A 208 -8.19 -10.72 5.30
C ILE A 208 -8.67 -10.77 6.75
N VAL A 209 -8.12 -9.91 7.60
CA VAL A 209 -8.53 -9.79 9.00
C VAL A 209 -10.01 -9.39 9.07
N ARG A 210 -10.39 -8.32 8.38
CA ARG A 210 -11.76 -7.77 8.37
C ARG A 210 -12.80 -8.81 7.93
N THR A 211 -12.49 -9.58 6.90
CA THR A 211 -13.45 -10.50 6.26
C THR A 211 -13.40 -11.92 6.81
N ILE A 212 -12.60 -12.18 7.86
CA ILE A 212 -12.30 -13.52 8.39
C ILE A 212 -13.55 -14.37 8.73
N ASP A 213 -14.66 -13.74 9.11
CA ASP A 213 -15.97 -14.38 9.28
C ASP A 213 -17.08 -13.61 8.55
N LYS A 214 -16.90 -13.35 7.25
CA LYS A 214 -17.92 -12.70 6.40
C LYS A 214 -18.44 -11.40 7.00
N ASP A 215 -17.50 -10.55 7.43
CA ASP A 215 -17.73 -9.25 8.08
C ASP A 215 -18.40 -9.32 9.46
N ASN A 216 -18.54 -10.51 10.06
CA ASN A 216 -18.96 -10.62 11.45
C ASN A 216 -17.82 -10.22 12.38
N TYR A 217 -18.21 -9.60 13.49
CA TYR A 217 -17.27 -9.24 14.54
C TYR A 217 -16.87 -10.49 15.35
N THR A 218 -15.57 -10.74 15.50
CA THR A 218 -15.02 -12.00 16.04
C THR A 218 -14.09 -11.76 17.23
N VAL A 219 -13.55 -12.84 17.81
CA VAL A 219 -12.52 -12.78 18.86
C VAL A 219 -11.22 -12.15 18.33
N ILE A 220 -10.85 -12.43 17.09
CA ILE A 220 -9.65 -11.87 16.44
C ILE A 220 -9.78 -10.34 16.37
N HIS A 221 -10.92 -9.82 15.94
CA HIS A 221 -11.18 -8.37 15.90
C HIS A 221 -11.05 -7.70 17.28
N LYS A 222 -11.54 -8.35 18.35
CA LYS A 222 -11.36 -7.84 19.73
C LYS A 222 -9.89 -7.75 20.12
N LYS A 223 -9.04 -8.66 19.66
CA LYS A 223 -7.60 -8.62 19.94
C LYS A 223 -6.92 -7.47 19.19
N VAL A 224 -7.34 -7.23 17.94
CA VAL A 224 -6.90 -6.05 17.18
C VAL A 224 -7.27 -4.77 17.93
N GLU A 225 -8.49 -4.65 18.45
CA GLU A 225 -8.87 -3.50 19.29
C GLU A 225 -8.01 -3.37 20.55
N VAL A 226 -7.67 -4.47 21.24
CA VAL A 226 -6.80 -4.45 22.42
C VAL A 226 -5.42 -3.89 22.07
N LEU A 227 -4.82 -4.34 20.96
CA LEU A 227 -3.52 -3.87 20.51
C LEU A 227 -3.57 -2.42 20.01
N ALA A 228 -4.61 -2.04 19.25
CA ALA A 228 -4.81 -0.68 18.79
C ALA A 228 -4.98 0.30 19.97
N HIS A 229 -5.73 -0.09 20.99
CA HIS A 229 -5.86 0.68 22.23
C HIS A 229 -4.54 0.80 22.98
N ALA A 230 -3.75 -0.28 23.05
CA ALA A 230 -2.43 -0.23 23.68
C ALA A 230 -1.48 0.73 22.95
N LEU A 231 -1.52 0.78 21.61
CA LEU A 231 -0.76 1.75 20.82
C LEU A 231 -1.27 3.19 21.04
N ASP A 232 -2.58 3.41 21.06
CA ASP A 232 -3.20 4.72 21.31
C ASP A 232 -2.83 5.29 22.69
N GLU A 233 -2.74 4.44 23.72
CA GLU A 233 -2.27 4.88 25.05
C GLU A 233 -0.76 5.08 25.13
N SER A 234 0.03 4.35 24.35
CA SER A 234 1.49 4.40 24.39
C SER A 234 2.12 5.48 23.51
N LEU A 235 1.48 5.84 22.39
CA LEU A 235 2.06 6.69 21.34
C LEU A 235 1.30 8.01 21.18
N LYS A 236 2.04 9.11 21.10
CA LYS A 236 1.48 10.45 20.82
C LYS A 236 1.20 10.68 19.34
N SER A 237 1.89 9.95 18.47
CA SER A 237 1.70 10.00 17.01
C SER A 237 0.37 9.38 16.56
N VAL A 238 -0.22 8.51 17.39
CA VAL A 238 -1.57 7.99 17.18
C VAL A 238 -2.56 9.06 17.63
N THR A 239 -3.40 9.50 16.70
CA THR A 239 -4.39 10.55 16.90
C THR A 239 -5.78 10.04 16.51
N ALA A 240 -6.81 10.84 16.75
CA ALA A 240 -8.15 10.53 16.27
C ALA A 240 -8.22 10.32 14.74
N ASP A 241 -7.31 10.97 13.99
CA ASP A 241 -7.22 10.88 12.53
C ASP A 241 -6.22 9.81 12.03
N SER A 242 -5.42 9.23 12.92
CA SER A 242 -4.40 8.20 12.62
C SER A 242 -4.59 6.95 13.47
N LYS A 243 -5.85 6.61 13.77
CA LYS A 243 -6.18 5.39 14.53
C LYS A 243 -5.69 4.16 13.78
N MET A 244 -4.92 3.33 14.48
CA MET A 244 -4.35 2.11 13.92
C MET A 244 -5.44 1.08 13.60
N TRP A 245 -5.34 0.46 12.44
CA TRP A 245 -6.04 -0.76 12.03
C TRP A 245 -7.56 -0.70 12.00
N LEU A 246 -8.13 0.50 11.84
CA LEU A 246 -9.59 0.65 11.68
C LEU A 246 -10.08 -0.10 10.43
N GLU A 247 -9.26 -0.12 9.38
CA GLU A 247 -9.44 -0.86 8.12
C GLU A 247 -9.50 -2.38 8.27
N ALA A 248 -8.93 -2.93 9.35
CA ALA A 248 -8.96 -4.35 9.65
C ALA A 248 -10.19 -4.78 10.46
N LEU A 249 -11.01 -3.83 10.91
CA LEU A 249 -12.23 -4.08 11.65
C LEU A 249 -13.46 -4.03 10.72
N PRO A 250 -14.47 -4.90 10.90
CA PRO A 250 -15.71 -4.82 10.16
C PRO A 250 -16.49 -3.55 10.55
N GLN A 251 -16.75 -2.68 9.57
CA GLN A 251 -17.47 -1.43 9.81
C GLN A 251 -18.88 -1.47 9.19
N LYS A 252 -19.76 -0.61 9.68
CA LYS A 252 -21.07 -0.37 9.08
C LYS A 252 -21.13 1.06 8.53
N PRO A 253 -21.85 1.30 7.42
CA PRO A 253 -22.06 2.65 6.93
C PRO A 253 -22.76 3.53 7.96
N ASP A 254 -22.43 4.81 7.96
CA ASP A 254 -23.28 5.78 8.62
C ASP A 254 -24.66 5.86 7.94
N SER A 255 -25.67 6.26 8.72
CA SER A 255 -27.05 6.35 8.24
C SER A 255 -27.22 7.27 7.03
N TRP A 256 -26.36 8.28 6.88
CA TRP A 256 -26.41 9.21 5.75
C TRP A 256 -25.80 8.64 4.46
N ALA A 257 -24.92 7.63 4.56
CA ALA A 257 -24.27 7.00 3.41
C ALA A 257 -25.02 5.74 2.92
N LEU A 258 -25.83 5.14 3.79
CA LEU A 258 -26.48 3.83 3.60
C LEU A 258 -27.11 3.65 2.22
N ASP A 259 -28.00 4.56 1.81
CA ASP A 259 -28.74 4.43 0.54
C ASP A 259 -27.81 4.44 -0.68
N THR A 260 -26.75 5.26 -0.64
CA THR A 260 -25.81 5.35 -1.75
C THR A 260 -24.91 4.12 -1.82
N ILE A 261 -24.43 3.65 -0.67
CA ILE A 261 -23.62 2.43 -0.61
C ILE A 261 -24.44 1.23 -1.08
N GLN A 262 -25.71 1.13 -0.66
CA GLN A 262 -26.62 0.09 -1.14
C GLN A 262 -26.79 0.15 -2.66
N ALA A 263 -27.02 1.34 -3.23
CA ALA A 263 -27.13 1.53 -4.68
C ALA A 263 -25.83 1.13 -5.42
N MET A 264 -24.66 1.47 -4.87
CA MET A 264 -23.37 1.07 -5.44
C MET A 264 -23.13 -0.44 -5.36
N LYS A 265 -23.53 -1.09 -4.26
CA LYS A 265 -23.48 -2.56 -4.12
C LYS A 265 -24.37 -3.25 -5.15
N GLU A 266 -25.60 -2.78 -5.32
CA GLU A 266 -26.55 -3.31 -6.31
C GLU A 266 -26.04 -3.16 -7.74
N ALA A 267 -25.32 -2.07 -8.02
CA ALA A 267 -24.66 -1.83 -9.30
C ALA A 267 -23.28 -2.52 -9.44
N ALA A 268 -22.84 -3.30 -8.45
CA ALA A 268 -21.53 -3.96 -8.40
C ALA A 268 -20.35 -2.99 -8.65
N LEU A 269 -20.44 -1.78 -8.08
CA LEU A 269 -19.45 -0.72 -8.20
C LEU A 269 -18.40 -0.72 -7.07
N ILE A 270 -18.67 -1.41 -5.97
CA ILE A 270 -17.74 -1.58 -4.84
C ILE A 270 -17.12 -2.98 -4.96
N PRO A 271 -15.82 -3.09 -5.30
CA PRO A 271 -15.07 -4.34 -5.19
C PRO A 271 -15.11 -4.90 -3.76
N GLU A 272 -15.09 -6.22 -3.63
CA GLU A 272 -15.25 -6.93 -2.36
C GLU A 272 -14.18 -6.53 -1.34
N GLU A 273 -12.94 -6.31 -1.80
CA GLU A 273 -11.80 -5.92 -0.97
C GLU A 273 -11.94 -4.55 -0.30
N PHE A 274 -12.85 -3.69 -0.78
CA PHE A 274 -13.11 -2.37 -0.19
C PHE A 274 -14.39 -2.36 0.66
N ASP A 275 -15.21 -3.42 0.60
CA ASP A 275 -16.43 -3.48 1.40
C ASP A 275 -16.07 -3.58 2.89
N GLY A 276 -16.78 -2.83 3.73
CA GLY A 276 -16.56 -2.80 5.18
C GLY A 276 -15.51 -1.79 5.68
N MET A 277 -14.90 -0.96 4.82
CA MET A 277 -13.91 0.08 5.21
C MET A 277 -14.50 1.48 5.48
N TYR A 278 -15.82 1.58 5.67
CA TYR A 278 -16.59 2.80 5.45
C TYR A 278 -16.04 4.06 6.12
N GLY A 279 -15.70 4.00 7.40
CA GLY A 279 -15.18 5.12 8.19
C GLY A 279 -13.66 5.31 8.14
N SER A 280 -12.90 4.41 7.50
CA SER A 280 -11.46 4.58 7.28
C SER A 280 -11.19 5.63 6.20
N TYR A 281 -10.04 6.31 6.29
CA TYR A 281 -9.58 7.20 5.24
C TYR A 281 -9.11 6.41 4.01
N VAL A 282 -9.46 6.89 2.82
CA VAL A 282 -9.11 6.24 1.55
C VAL A 282 -7.71 6.66 1.11
N THR A 283 -6.87 5.68 0.77
CA THR A 283 -5.54 5.93 0.20
C THR A 283 -5.64 6.42 -1.24
N ARG A 284 -4.58 7.04 -1.76
CA ARG A 284 -4.53 7.42 -3.19
C ARG A 284 -4.66 6.21 -4.09
N GLU A 285 -3.94 5.14 -3.77
CA GLU A 285 -3.99 3.86 -4.45
C GLU A 285 -5.43 3.33 -4.59
N ASP A 286 -6.12 3.21 -3.46
CA ASP A 286 -7.47 2.66 -3.43
C ASP A 286 -8.47 3.58 -4.11
N PHE A 287 -8.30 4.90 -4.00
CA PHE A 287 -9.13 5.85 -4.72
C PHE A 287 -8.97 5.73 -6.24
N TYR A 288 -7.75 5.53 -6.75
CA TYR A 288 -7.52 5.29 -8.17
C TYR A 288 -8.20 4.00 -8.64
N VAL A 289 -8.00 2.90 -7.92
CA VAL A 289 -8.61 1.60 -8.24
C VAL A 289 -10.14 1.70 -8.27
N LEU A 290 -10.74 2.30 -7.23
CA LEU A 290 -12.18 2.52 -7.14
C LEU A 290 -12.71 3.40 -8.28
N THR A 291 -12.02 4.50 -8.59
CA THR A 291 -12.41 5.42 -9.66
C THR A 291 -12.42 4.73 -11.02
N LEU A 292 -11.35 4.00 -11.34
CA LEU A 292 -11.26 3.26 -12.60
C LEU A 292 -12.26 2.11 -12.69
N ASN A 293 -12.56 1.44 -11.58
CA ASN A 293 -13.62 0.43 -11.56
C ASN A 293 -14.97 1.05 -11.90
N VAL A 294 -15.31 2.19 -11.28
CA VAL A 294 -16.58 2.90 -11.52
C VAL A 294 -16.71 3.34 -12.98
N ILE A 295 -15.65 3.90 -13.56
CA ILE A 295 -15.65 4.34 -14.97
C ILE A 295 -15.75 3.14 -15.91
N GLU A 296 -14.97 2.07 -15.69
CA GLU A 296 -15.05 0.87 -16.52
C GLU A 296 -16.44 0.23 -16.47
N LYS A 297 -17.06 0.15 -15.29
CA LYS A 297 -18.42 -0.37 -15.13
C LYS A 297 -19.46 0.49 -15.84
N LYS A 298 -19.25 1.80 -15.92
CA LYS A 298 -20.13 2.72 -16.64
C LYS A 298 -20.04 2.56 -18.16
N LEU A 299 -18.81 2.56 -18.69
CA LEU A 299 -18.56 2.57 -20.12
C LEU A 299 -18.62 1.17 -20.74
N GLY A 300 -18.32 0.14 -19.95
CA GLY A 300 -17.94 -1.18 -20.43
C GLY A 300 -16.47 -1.23 -20.84
N ARG A 301 -15.87 -2.44 -20.78
CA ARG A 301 -14.42 -2.63 -20.97
C ARG A 301 -13.90 -2.12 -22.32
N GLU A 302 -14.63 -2.38 -23.41
CA GLU A 302 -14.20 -1.99 -24.76
C GLU A 302 -14.15 -0.46 -24.92
N GLU A 303 -15.19 0.25 -24.49
CA GLU A 303 -15.21 1.71 -24.58
C GLU A 303 -14.21 2.32 -23.60
N PHE A 304 -14.06 1.79 -22.38
CA PHE A 304 -13.03 2.22 -21.44
C PHE A 304 -11.62 2.17 -22.04
N VAL A 305 -11.24 1.04 -22.65
CA VAL A 305 -9.95 0.87 -23.33
C VAL A 305 -9.79 1.87 -24.48
N LYS A 306 -10.84 2.07 -25.26
CA LYS A 306 -10.83 3.00 -26.40
C LYS A 306 -10.74 4.47 -25.97
N THR A 307 -11.51 4.88 -24.97
CA THR A 307 -11.52 6.25 -24.45
C THR A 307 -10.14 6.65 -23.96
N PHE A 308 -9.50 5.78 -23.19
CA PHE A 308 -8.21 6.06 -22.58
C PHE A 308 -7.00 5.59 -23.40
N ASN A 309 -7.24 5.07 -24.61
CA ASN A 309 -6.21 4.48 -25.47
C ASN A 309 -5.29 3.48 -24.73
N LEU A 310 -5.88 2.65 -23.87
CA LEU A 310 -5.13 1.68 -23.08
C LEU A 310 -4.47 0.66 -24.02
N ILE A 311 -3.18 0.44 -23.81
CA ILE A 311 -2.43 -0.55 -24.56
C ILE A 311 -2.65 -1.88 -23.86
N SER A 312 -3.16 -2.87 -24.60
CA SER A 312 -3.23 -4.24 -24.10
C SER A 312 -1.81 -4.72 -23.84
N ASP A 313 -1.58 -5.23 -22.64
CA ASP A 313 -0.29 -5.80 -22.26
C ASP A 313 0.09 -6.90 -23.27
N GLU A 314 1.09 -6.63 -24.12
CA GLU A 314 1.72 -7.68 -24.91
C GLU A 314 2.58 -8.47 -23.93
N GLY A 315 1.98 -9.49 -23.33
CA GLY A 315 2.65 -10.35 -22.36
C GLY A 315 4.02 -10.79 -22.87
N ASN A 316 5.08 -10.41 -22.16
CA ASN A 316 6.43 -10.83 -22.48
C ASN A 316 6.60 -12.27 -22.03
N VAL A 317 6.91 -13.16 -22.96
CA VAL A 317 7.07 -14.59 -22.64
C VAL A 317 8.47 -14.81 -22.05
N SER A 318 8.51 -15.11 -20.76
CA SER A 318 9.71 -15.48 -20.01
C SER A 318 9.77 -17.00 -19.81
N ILE A 319 10.99 -17.56 -19.70
CA ILE A 319 11.21 -19.00 -19.47
C ILE A 319 11.92 -19.15 -18.13
N ASP A 320 11.32 -19.89 -17.20
CA ASP A 320 11.96 -20.34 -15.96
C ASP A 320 13.14 -21.26 -16.35
N PRO A 321 14.39 -20.87 -16.10
CA PRO A 321 15.56 -21.64 -16.54
C PRO A 321 15.82 -22.88 -15.66
N VAL A 322 15.17 -22.98 -14.49
CA VAL A 322 15.31 -24.09 -13.54
C VAL A 322 14.25 -25.16 -13.81
N LYS A 323 13.01 -24.74 -14.08
CA LYS A 323 11.89 -25.66 -14.33
C LYS A 323 11.56 -25.85 -15.81
N GLY A 324 12.06 -24.98 -16.69
CA GLY A 324 11.72 -24.97 -18.11
C GLY A 324 10.29 -24.52 -18.40
N GLU A 325 9.64 -23.86 -17.44
CA GLU A 325 8.25 -23.43 -17.53
C GLU A 325 8.19 -22.07 -18.25
N ILE A 326 7.23 -21.93 -19.15
CA ILE A 326 6.96 -20.66 -19.82
C ILE A 326 5.99 -19.87 -18.95
N PHE A 327 6.37 -18.67 -18.54
CA PHE A 327 5.47 -17.73 -17.86
C PHE A 327 5.40 -16.41 -18.63
N VAL A 328 4.33 -15.68 -18.43
CA VAL A 328 4.10 -14.39 -19.08
C VAL A 328 4.43 -13.31 -18.05
N ASN A 329 5.51 -12.56 -18.27
CA ASN A 329 5.76 -11.29 -17.59
C ASN A 329 4.78 -10.26 -18.12
N SER A 330 4.00 -9.65 -17.23
CA SER A 330 3.29 -8.41 -17.55
C SER A 330 4.31 -7.27 -17.74
N CYS A 331 3.97 -6.23 -18.50
CA CYS A 331 4.78 -5.01 -18.54
C CYS A 331 4.85 -4.27 -17.18
N ALA A 332 4.16 -4.75 -16.15
CA ALA A 332 4.34 -4.29 -14.77
C ALA A 332 5.75 -4.56 -14.24
N ASP A 333 6.53 -5.44 -14.87
CA ASP A 333 7.95 -5.63 -14.56
C ASP A 333 8.88 -4.59 -15.23
N VAL A 334 8.39 -3.85 -16.25
CA VAL A 334 9.21 -2.90 -17.04
C VAL A 334 9.24 -1.51 -16.40
N VAL A 335 8.19 -1.17 -15.66
CA VAL A 335 8.20 -0.10 -14.65
C VAL A 335 8.47 -0.85 -13.36
N ASN A 336 9.62 -0.75 -12.68
CA ASN A 336 9.92 -1.50 -11.43
C ASN A 336 8.82 -1.32 -10.35
N ILE A 337 7.70 -2.00 -10.50
CA ILE A 337 6.49 -1.89 -9.72
C ILE A 337 6.12 -3.33 -9.36
N ASP A 338 6.96 -3.94 -8.53
CA ASP A 338 6.66 -5.22 -7.88
C ASP A 338 5.54 -4.99 -6.84
N PHE A 339 4.28 -4.92 -7.25
CA PHE A 339 3.14 -5.00 -6.33
C PHE A 339 2.73 -6.45 -6.15
N ASN A 340 2.97 -7.01 -4.97
CA ASN A 340 2.49 -8.34 -4.58
C ASN A 340 1.01 -8.27 -4.15
N VAL A 341 0.16 -7.69 -5.01
CA VAL A 341 -1.26 -7.43 -4.78
C VAL A 341 -2.08 -8.28 -5.76
N SER A 342 -3.35 -8.56 -5.47
CA SER A 342 -4.22 -9.32 -6.38
C SER A 342 -4.08 -8.83 -7.84
N ASP A 343 -4.06 -9.77 -8.81
CA ASP A 343 -3.97 -9.50 -10.26
C ASP A 343 -4.88 -8.34 -10.72
N TYR A 344 -5.99 -8.11 -10.01
CA TYR A 344 -6.93 -7.03 -10.26
C TYR A 344 -6.40 -5.63 -9.88
N LYS A 345 -5.89 -5.45 -8.66
CA LYS A 345 -5.46 -4.13 -8.17
C LYS A 345 -4.17 -3.69 -8.86
N GLU A 346 -3.23 -4.60 -9.08
CA GLU A 346 -2.02 -4.35 -9.88
C GLU A 346 -2.37 -3.88 -11.30
N LYS A 347 -3.25 -4.61 -11.98
CA LYS A 347 -3.74 -4.22 -13.31
C LYS A 347 -4.38 -2.83 -13.30
N LYS A 348 -5.17 -2.50 -12.27
CA LYS A 348 -5.83 -1.19 -12.16
C LYS A 348 -4.83 -0.06 -11.94
N LEU A 349 -3.77 -0.29 -11.18
CA LEU A 349 -2.70 0.71 -11.00
C LEU A 349 -1.89 0.90 -12.28
N TYR A 350 -1.63 -0.17 -13.03
CA TYR A 350 -0.99 -0.05 -14.34
C TYR A 350 -1.87 0.74 -15.34
N GLU A 351 -3.19 0.52 -15.32
CA GLU A 351 -4.13 1.34 -16.09
C GLU A 351 -4.11 2.80 -15.63
N ALA A 352 -4.07 3.07 -14.33
CA ALA A 352 -3.97 4.42 -13.77
C ALA A 352 -2.67 5.13 -14.21
N TYR A 353 -1.56 4.41 -14.27
CA TYR A 353 -0.29 4.90 -14.80
C TYR A 353 -0.38 5.22 -16.29
N GLN A 354 -0.94 4.31 -17.12
CA GLN A 354 -1.07 4.52 -18.56
C GLN A 354 -1.88 5.78 -18.91
N ILE A 355 -2.87 6.11 -18.09
CA ILE A 355 -3.70 7.31 -18.28
C ILE A 355 -3.16 8.54 -17.53
N GLY A 356 -1.99 8.47 -16.92
CA GLY A 356 -1.37 9.61 -16.24
C GLY A 356 -2.04 10.06 -14.94
N LEU A 357 -2.79 9.16 -14.27
CA LEU A 357 -3.22 9.41 -12.88
C LEU A 357 -2.08 9.19 -11.87
N ILE A 358 -1.14 8.32 -12.21
CA ILE A 358 0.06 8.01 -11.43
C ILE A 358 1.27 8.35 -12.30
N ASP A 359 2.24 9.05 -11.72
CA ASP A 359 3.57 9.24 -12.31
C ASP A 359 4.64 8.51 -11.48
N ALA A 360 5.88 8.47 -11.97
CA ALA A 360 6.97 7.75 -11.31
C ALA A 360 7.31 8.33 -9.92
N GLU A 361 7.04 9.62 -9.69
CA GLU A 361 7.26 10.29 -8.40
C GLU A 361 6.12 9.99 -7.41
N GLY A 362 4.90 9.78 -7.90
CA GLY A 362 3.71 9.48 -7.10
C GLY A 362 3.62 8.04 -6.59
N LEU A 363 4.52 7.15 -7.03
CA LEU A 363 4.54 5.74 -6.59
C LEU A 363 4.86 5.58 -5.10
N SER A 364 5.75 6.40 -4.55
CA SER A 364 6.09 6.38 -3.11
C SER A 364 4.98 6.93 -2.21
N ASP A 365 3.99 7.61 -2.81
CA ASP A 365 2.92 8.33 -2.12
C ASP A 365 1.56 7.63 -2.21
N LEU A 366 1.51 6.43 -2.78
CA LEU A 366 0.27 5.67 -3.02
C LEU A 366 -0.44 5.23 -1.73
N ASN A 367 0.31 4.88 -0.69
CA ASN A 367 -0.23 4.44 0.60
C ASN A 367 -0.79 5.58 1.46
N LYS A 368 -0.48 6.83 1.12
CA LYS A 368 -0.98 8.01 1.85
C LYS A 368 -2.44 8.28 1.52
N TYR A 369 -3.15 8.90 2.47
CA TYR A 369 -4.54 9.28 2.30
C TYR A 369 -4.73 10.39 1.26
N ILE A 370 -5.78 10.27 0.46
CA ILE A 370 -6.11 11.24 -0.58
C ILE A 370 -6.88 12.43 0.00
N THR A 371 -6.49 13.63 -0.38
CA THR A 371 -7.17 14.87 0.00
C THR A 371 -8.31 15.24 -0.94
N ARG A 372 -9.25 16.05 -0.46
CA ARG A 372 -10.37 16.56 -1.25
C ARG A 372 -9.94 17.36 -2.49
N LEU A 373 -8.83 18.11 -2.40
CA LEU A 373 -8.28 18.85 -3.53
C LEU A 373 -7.71 17.91 -4.60
N GLU A 374 -7.04 16.83 -4.20
CA GLU A 374 -6.54 15.81 -5.14
C GLU A 374 -7.68 15.11 -5.87
N ILE A 375 -8.76 14.74 -5.14
CA ILE A 375 -9.96 14.20 -5.77
C ILE A 375 -10.55 15.17 -6.81
N ALA A 376 -10.62 16.47 -6.50
CA ALA A 376 -11.10 17.47 -7.43
C ALA A 376 -10.23 17.56 -8.70
N ARG A 377 -8.90 17.43 -8.54
CA ARG A 377 -7.95 17.38 -9.65
C ARG A 377 -8.17 16.15 -10.54
N ILE A 378 -8.30 14.97 -9.94
CA ILE A 378 -8.55 13.71 -10.65
C ILE A 378 -9.84 13.80 -11.47
N PHE A 379 -10.92 14.29 -10.88
CA PHE A 379 -12.20 14.40 -11.58
C PHE A 379 -12.24 15.47 -12.64
N ASN A 380 -11.47 16.55 -12.49
CA ASN A 380 -11.29 17.52 -13.58
C ASN A 380 -10.58 16.86 -14.76
N TYR A 381 -9.50 16.12 -14.50
CA TYR A 381 -8.76 15.39 -15.53
C TYR A 381 -9.64 14.34 -16.22
N LEU A 382 -10.22 13.40 -15.47
CA LEU A 382 -11.04 12.31 -16.01
C LEU A 382 -12.33 12.83 -16.65
N GLY A 383 -12.94 13.87 -16.08
CA GLY A 383 -14.10 14.52 -16.66
C GLY A 383 -13.80 15.07 -18.06
N ASN A 384 -12.64 15.73 -18.23
CA ASN A 384 -12.20 16.22 -19.54
C ASN A 384 -12.02 15.08 -20.56
N GLU A 385 -11.35 13.99 -20.16
CA GLU A 385 -11.17 12.81 -21.01
C GLU A 385 -12.50 12.14 -21.41
N LEU A 386 -13.50 12.24 -20.53
CA LEU A 386 -14.85 11.72 -20.75
C LEU A 386 -15.80 12.72 -21.45
N GLY A 387 -15.29 13.87 -21.90
CA GLY A 387 -16.06 14.86 -22.65
C GLY A 387 -16.97 15.76 -21.79
N VAL A 388 -16.78 15.78 -20.47
CA VAL A 388 -17.42 16.75 -19.57
C VAL A 388 -16.80 18.13 -19.80
N ASP A 389 -17.63 19.16 -19.97
CA ASP A 389 -17.13 20.54 -20.04
C ASP A 389 -16.60 20.98 -18.66
N ILE A 390 -15.27 20.93 -18.53
CA ILE A 390 -14.56 21.32 -17.31
C ILE A 390 -14.41 22.84 -17.13
N SER A 391 -14.73 23.61 -18.16
CA SER A 391 -14.69 25.08 -18.12
C SER A 391 -16.01 25.69 -17.64
N ASP A 392 -17.09 24.93 -17.73
CA ASP A 392 -18.42 25.31 -17.25
C ASP A 392 -18.56 25.06 -15.75
N TYR A 393 -18.20 26.08 -14.96
CA TYR A 393 -18.40 26.09 -13.51
C TYR A 393 -18.80 27.48 -13.00
N GLU A 394 -19.54 27.47 -11.89
CA GLU A 394 -19.81 28.66 -11.10
C GLU A 394 -18.78 28.77 -9.96
N ALA A 395 -18.26 29.98 -9.74
CA ALA A 395 -17.38 30.23 -8.60
C ALA A 395 -18.19 30.15 -7.30
N VAL A 396 -17.76 29.28 -6.38
CA VAL A 396 -18.36 29.13 -5.06
C VAL A 396 -17.43 29.72 -4.02
N ASN A 397 -17.93 30.66 -3.21
CA ASN A 397 -17.14 31.27 -2.15
C ASN A 397 -17.08 30.34 -0.93
N TYR A 398 -15.92 29.75 -0.70
CA TYR A 398 -15.57 29.09 0.56
C TYR A 398 -14.56 29.94 1.33
N ASP A 399 -14.69 29.96 2.66
CA ASP A 399 -13.87 30.81 3.53
C ASP A 399 -12.41 30.33 3.58
N ASP A 400 -12.20 29.03 3.45
CA ASP A 400 -10.93 28.33 3.70
C ASP A 400 -10.09 28.06 2.44
N ILE A 401 -10.54 28.51 1.27
CA ILE A 401 -9.77 28.35 0.03
C ILE A 401 -8.92 29.58 -0.30
N SER A 402 -8.90 30.61 0.56
CA SER A 402 -8.19 31.87 0.27
C SER A 402 -6.69 31.68 0.00
N SER A 403 -6.04 30.78 0.76
CA SER A 403 -4.63 30.40 0.62
C SER A 403 -4.33 29.43 -0.53
N VAL A 404 -5.34 28.79 -1.11
CA VAL A 404 -5.18 27.87 -2.24
C VAL A 404 -4.79 28.67 -3.49
N ASN A 405 -3.89 28.10 -4.30
CA ASN A 405 -3.44 28.77 -5.52
C ASN A 405 -4.58 28.94 -6.53
N LYS A 406 -4.46 29.89 -7.46
CA LYS A 406 -5.55 30.25 -8.37
C LYS A 406 -5.96 29.11 -9.31
N SER A 407 -4.99 28.32 -9.79
CA SER A 407 -5.26 27.16 -10.65
C SER A 407 -6.04 26.07 -9.92
N GLU A 408 -5.73 25.81 -8.65
CA GLU A 408 -6.39 24.80 -7.83
C GLU A 408 -7.78 25.24 -7.37
N LYS A 409 -8.00 26.55 -7.16
CA LYS A 409 -9.34 27.10 -6.93
C LYS A 409 -10.33 26.73 -8.03
N ASN A 410 -9.88 26.74 -9.29
CA ASN A 410 -10.74 26.36 -10.42
C ASN A 410 -11.19 24.89 -10.34
N LEU A 411 -10.32 24.00 -9.85
CA LEU A 411 -10.66 22.58 -9.62
C LEU A 411 -11.74 22.45 -8.55
N ILE A 412 -11.62 23.23 -7.47
CA ILE A 412 -12.61 23.28 -6.38
C ILE A 412 -13.97 23.77 -6.90
N TYR A 413 -13.97 24.83 -7.72
CA TYR A 413 -15.19 25.38 -8.31
C TYR A 413 -15.87 24.40 -9.27
N PHE A 414 -15.09 23.74 -10.13
CA PHE A 414 -15.59 22.68 -10.99
C PHE A 414 -16.24 21.55 -10.17
N ALA A 415 -15.51 20.97 -9.21
CA ALA A 415 -16.02 19.86 -8.42
C ALA A 415 -17.26 20.24 -7.59
N SER A 416 -17.33 21.49 -7.09
CA SER A 416 -18.47 22.00 -6.33
C SER A 416 -19.69 22.27 -7.20
N SER A 417 -19.51 22.95 -8.34
CA SER A 417 -20.61 23.32 -9.25
C SER A 417 -21.24 22.11 -9.93
N LYS A 418 -20.44 21.09 -10.29
CA LYS A 418 -20.94 19.80 -10.78
C LYS A 418 -21.49 18.90 -9.67
N GLY A 419 -21.47 19.36 -8.42
CA GLY A 419 -22.03 18.66 -7.27
C GLY A 419 -21.24 17.44 -6.81
N LEU A 420 -20.06 17.19 -7.38
CA LEU A 420 -19.18 16.05 -7.05
C LEU A 420 -18.72 16.15 -5.59
N LEU A 421 -18.10 17.28 -5.23
CA LEU A 421 -17.64 17.58 -3.88
C LEU A 421 -18.43 18.76 -3.31
N LYS A 422 -19.15 18.53 -2.21
CA LYS A 422 -19.88 19.60 -1.50
C LYS A 422 -19.03 20.10 -0.32
N GLY A 423 -19.07 21.40 -0.04
CA GLY A 423 -18.48 21.96 1.17
C GLY A 423 -19.27 21.60 2.44
N TYR A 424 -18.61 21.73 3.59
CA TYR A 424 -19.21 21.60 4.91
C TYR A 424 -19.62 22.99 5.40
N GLY A 425 -20.82 23.43 5.04
CA GLY A 425 -21.25 24.80 5.28
C GLY A 425 -20.46 25.78 4.41
N THR A 426 -19.69 26.69 5.03
CA THR A 426 -18.90 27.71 4.33
C THR A 426 -17.45 27.27 4.04
N SER A 427 -17.06 26.04 4.39
CA SER A 427 -15.70 25.53 4.20
C SER A 427 -15.64 24.37 3.20
N PHE A 428 -14.70 24.40 2.26
CA PHE A 428 -14.47 23.30 1.33
C PHE A 428 -13.60 22.19 1.91
N LYS A 429 -12.67 22.55 2.81
CA LYS A 429 -11.65 21.72 3.44
C LYS A 429 -10.71 21.03 2.43
N PRO A 430 -9.95 21.79 1.63
CA PRO A 430 -9.18 21.23 0.51
C PRO A 430 -8.14 20.19 0.92
N HIS A 431 -7.56 20.31 2.12
CA HIS A 431 -6.49 19.43 2.62
C HIS A 431 -6.98 18.34 3.56
N ASN A 432 -8.29 18.24 3.80
CA ASN A 432 -8.85 17.14 4.58
C ASN A 432 -8.88 15.86 3.73
N TYR A 433 -8.65 14.73 4.40
CA TYR A 433 -8.82 13.39 3.84
C TYR A 433 -10.29 13.03 3.70
N CYS A 434 -10.58 12.10 2.79
CA CYS A 434 -11.91 11.52 2.60
C CYS A 434 -11.96 10.11 3.17
N THR A 435 -13.08 9.77 3.81
CA THR A 435 -13.39 8.39 4.19
C THR A 435 -13.88 7.58 2.99
N TYR A 436 -13.87 6.24 3.06
CA TYR A 436 -14.44 5.39 1.98
C TYR A 436 -15.92 5.71 1.73
N GLN A 437 -16.72 5.93 2.77
CA GLN A 437 -18.13 6.26 2.58
C GLN A 437 -18.34 7.63 1.90
N GLU A 438 -17.47 8.61 2.15
CA GLU A 438 -17.46 9.86 1.41
C GLU A 438 -17.01 9.64 -0.04
N ALA A 439 -15.97 8.85 -0.26
CA ALA A 439 -15.49 8.49 -1.59
C ALA A 439 -16.58 7.80 -2.41
N TYR A 440 -17.35 6.88 -1.83
CA TYR A 440 -18.49 6.24 -2.47
C TYR A 440 -19.58 7.22 -2.89
N LEU A 441 -19.95 8.18 -2.02
CA LEU A 441 -20.88 9.24 -2.42
C LEU A 441 -20.35 10.05 -3.62
N ILE A 442 -19.08 10.43 -3.55
CA ILE A 442 -18.40 11.24 -4.55
C ILE A 442 -18.36 10.49 -5.89
N LEU A 443 -17.99 9.20 -5.86
CA LEU A 443 -17.92 8.33 -7.03
C LEU A 443 -19.29 8.04 -7.63
N MET A 444 -20.34 7.85 -6.83
CA MET A 444 -21.69 7.66 -7.35
C MET A 444 -22.23 8.91 -8.06
N ARG A 445 -21.87 10.10 -7.57
CA ARG A 445 -22.18 11.36 -8.26
C ARG A 445 -21.42 11.48 -9.57
N PHE A 446 -20.14 11.10 -9.56
CA PHE A 446 -19.34 11.07 -10.79
C PHE A 446 -19.93 10.09 -11.81
N TYR A 447 -20.26 8.86 -11.38
CA TYR A 447 -20.95 7.85 -12.20
C TYR A 447 -22.26 8.34 -12.82
N SER A 448 -22.96 9.26 -12.15
CA SER A 448 -24.21 9.86 -12.65
C SER A 448 -23.97 11.03 -13.60
N LEU A 449 -22.81 11.68 -13.52
CA LEU A 449 -22.41 12.82 -14.34
C LEU A 449 -21.94 12.39 -15.73
N ILE A 450 -21.16 11.30 -15.78
CA ILE A 450 -20.69 10.64 -17.00
C ILE A 450 -21.74 9.64 -17.50
#